data_AF-A0A4P9XUK9-F1
#
_entry.id   AF-A0A4P9XUK9-F1
#
_cell.length_a   1.000
_cell.length_b   1.000
_cell.length_c   1.000
_cell.angle_alpha   90.00
_cell.angle_beta   90.00
_cell.angle_gamma   90.00
#
_symmetry.space_group_name_H-M   'P 1'
#
loop_
_entity.id
_entity.type
_entity.pdbx_description
1 polymer ?
#
loop_
_entity_poly.entity_id
_entity_poly.type
_entity_poly.pdbx_seq_one_letter_code
_entity_poly.pdbx_strand_id
1 'polypeptide(L)'
;MDEATRSAENIRSDIAGLKHRFTLVTTEDRCAICHKLALTRQIYVFPCQHVFHTDCIVEAMVRHLRPSKQRKLRELHAVIAKDYMAELDEIVAKECFLCGDTMINSIEIPFVGDDEKELAASWEL
;
A
#
# COMPACT_ATOMS: atom_id res chain seq x y z
N MET A 1 36.24 11.48 -0.91
CA MET A 1 35.65 11.62 0.43
C MET A 1 34.56 12.70 0.47
N ASP A 2 34.72 13.86 -0.20
CA ASP A 2 33.71 14.94 -0.21
C ASP A 2 32.35 14.59 -0.82
N GLU A 3 32.30 13.68 -1.79
CA GLU A 3 31.06 13.34 -2.49
C GLU A 3 30.05 12.58 -1.60
N ALA A 4 30.56 11.72 -0.70
CA ALA A 4 29.74 11.04 0.29
C ALA A 4 29.17 12.02 1.34
N THR A 5 29.97 13.01 1.76
CA THR A 5 29.55 14.06 2.69
C THR A 5 28.46 14.94 2.08
N ARG A 6 28.65 15.38 0.82
CA ARG A 6 27.67 16.19 0.09
C ARG A 6 26.36 15.44 -0.15
N SER A 7 26.43 14.15 -0.48
CA SER A 7 25.24 13.31 -0.61
C SER A 7 24.47 13.20 0.72
N ALA A 8 25.18 12.99 1.83
CA ALA A 8 24.57 12.94 3.17
C ALA A 8 23.95 14.28 3.60
N GLU A 9 24.54 15.42 3.22
CA GLU A 9 23.95 16.75 3.42
C GLU A 9 22.62 16.90 2.64
N ASN A 10 22.62 16.52 1.36
CA ASN A 10 21.43 16.61 0.51
C ASN A 10 20.28 15.75 1.06
N ILE A 11 20.56 14.50 1.42
CA ILE A 11 19.57 13.60 2.03
C ILE A 11 19.00 14.20 3.31
N ARG A 12 19.84 14.78 4.18
CA ARG A 12 19.39 15.44 5.42
C ARG A 12 18.51 16.66 5.14
N SER A 13 18.86 17.46 4.14
CA SER A 13 18.05 18.61 3.69
C SER A 13 16.69 18.16 3.14
N ASP A 14 16.67 17.11 2.32
CA ASP A 14 15.44 16.56 1.75
C ASP A 14 14.52 16.02 2.86
N ILE A 15 15.08 15.25 3.81
CA ILE A 15 14.34 14.74 4.98
C ILE A 15 13.76 15.88 5.80
N ALA A 16 14.50 16.98 6.00
CA ALA A 16 14.00 18.15 6.70
C ALA A 16 12.82 18.81 5.93
N GLY A 17 12.90 18.87 4.60
CA GLY A 17 11.84 19.37 3.73
C GLY A 17 10.57 18.52 3.72
N LEU A 18 10.67 17.21 3.98
CA LEU A 18 9.51 16.31 4.03
C LEU A 18 8.47 16.73 5.09
N LYS A 19 8.89 17.39 6.19
CA LYS A 19 7.98 17.85 7.26
C LYS A 19 6.96 18.90 6.80
N HIS A 20 7.23 19.60 5.70
CA HIS A 20 6.37 20.67 5.19
C HIS A 20 5.59 20.27 3.94
N ARG A 21 5.65 19.00 3.53
CA ARG A 21 4.87 18.51 2.42
C ARG A 21 3.45 18.22 2.87
N PHE A 22 2.49 18.71 2.09
CA PHE A 22 1.09 18.35 2.22
C PHE A 22 0.60 17.79 0.89
N THR A 23 -0.44 16.96 0.96
CA THR A 23 -1.18 16.50 -0.21
C THR A 23 -2.59 17.08 -0.10
N LEU A 24 -3.07 17.71 -1.18
CA LEU A 24 -4.45 18.16 -1.27
C LEU A 24 -5.30 16.96 -1.70
N VAL A 25 -6.35 16.67 -0.92
CA VAL A 25 -7.35 15.68 -1.28
C VAL A 25 -8.66 16.40 -1.57
N THR A 26 -9.19 16.19 -2.76
CA THR A 26 -10.42 16.78 -3.28
C THR A 26 -11.53 15.72 -3.36
N THR A 27 -12.77 16.16 -3.58
CA THR A 27 -13.91 15.27 -3.80
C THR A 27 -13.83 14.48 -5.11
N GLU A 28 -12.93 14.87 -6.02
CA GLU A 28 -12.74 14.22 -7.31
C GLU A 28 -11.67 13.12 -7.26
N ASP A 29 -10.87 13.07 -6.18
CA ASP A 29 -9.84 12.06 -6.03
C ASP A 29 -10.43 10.67 -5.99
N ARG A 30 -9.70 9.74 -6.60
CA ARG A 30 -10.12 8.35 -6.78
C ARG A 30 -9.15 7.43 -6.07
N CYS A 31 -9.66 6.34 -5.52
CA CYS A 31 -8.83 5.26 -5.04
C CYS A 31 -8.02 4.68 -6.21
N ALA A 32 -6.71 4.54 -6.02
CA ALA A 32 -5.81 4.03 -7.05
C ALA A 32 -5.97 2.51 -7.34
N ILE A 33 -6.77 1.79 -6.54
CA ILE A 33 -7.07 0.36 -6.74
C ILE A 33 -8.43 0.17 -7.41
N CYS A 34 -9.51 0.73 -6.84
CA CYS A 34 -10.87 0.49 -7.34
C CYS A 34 -11.42 1.60 -8.25
N HIS A 35 -10.69 2.71 -8.40
CA HIS A 35 -11.03 3.88 -9.23
C HIS A 35 -12.33 4.61 -8.88
N LYS A 36 -12.97 4.26 -7.74
CA LYS A 36 -14.13 4.97 -7.16
C LYS A 36 -13.66 6.16 -6.34
N LEU A 37 -14.58 7.10 -6.08
CA LEU A 37 -14.31 8.31 -5.31
C LEU A 37 -13.74 7.99 -3.92
N ALA A 38 -12.58 8.57 -3.61
CA ALA A 38 -11.79 8.32 -2.41
C ALA A 38 -12.59 8.69 -1.14
N LEU A 39 -13.16 9.89 -1.10
CA LEU A 39 -13.84 10.45 0.08
C LEU A 39 -15.20 9.83 0.42
N THR A 40 -15.59 8.74 -0.24
CA THR A 40 -16.80 7.96 0.12
C THR A 40 -16.58 6.97 1.25
N ARG A 41 -15.31 6.70 1.62
CA ARG A 41 -14.88 5.73 2.64
C ARG A 41 -13.65 6.27 3.37
N GLN A 42 -13.17 5.52 4.38
CA GLN A 42 -11.88 5.80 5.01
C GLN A 42 -10.74 5.60 4.00
N ILE A 43 -9.72 6.46 4.08
CA ILE A 43 -8.63 6.49 3.10
C ILE A 43 -7.24 6.54 3.76
N TYR A 44 -6.25 6.00 3.06
CA TYR A 44 -4.84 6.29 3.25
C TYR A 44 -4.35 7.22 2.14
N VAL A 45 -3.53 8.20 2.53
CA VAL A 45 -2.90 9.16 1.62
C VAL A 45 -1.39 9.11 1.85
N PHE A 46 -0.64 8.84 0.78
CA PHE A 46 0.81 8.73 0.86
C PHE A 46 1.52 10.00 0.38
N PRO A 47 2.77 10.25 0.80
CA PRO A 47 3.58 11.37 0.30
C PRO A 47 3.84 11.34 -1.21
N CYS A 48 3.66 10.20 -1.89
CA CYS A 48 3.69 10.10 -3.35
C CYS A 48 2.35 10.47 -4.02
N GLN A 49 1.40 11.04 -3.26
CA GLN A 49 0.06 11.49 -3.68
C GLN A 49 -0.94 10.38 -4.04
N HIS A 50 -0.57 9.10 -3.95
CA HIS A 50 -1.54 8.03 -4.10
C HIS A 50 -2.52 7.99 -2.93
N VAL A 51 -3.80 7.83 -3.28
CA VAL A 51 -4.91 7.71 -2.34
C VAL A 51 -5.55 6.34 -2.51
N PHE A 52 -5.82 5.67 -1.39
CA PHE A 52 -6.46 4.36 -1.37
C PHE A 52 -7.57 4.33 -0.35
N HIS A 53 -8.65 3.59 -0.62
CA HIS A 53 -9.54 3.21 0.47
C HIS A 53 -8.84 2.21 1.39
N THR A 54 -9.14 2.30 2.69
CA THR A 54 -8.60 1.41 3.73
C THR A 54 -8.81 -0.06 3.39
N ASP A 55 -10.03 -0.44 2.97
CA ASP A 55 -10.36 -1.80 2.56
C ASP A 55 -9.53 -2.25 1.35
N CYS A 56 -9.44 -1.40 0.33
CA CYS A 56 -8.75 -1.70 -0.92
C CYS A 56 -7.24 -1.95 -0.72
N ILE A 57 -6.55 -1.07 0.01
CA ILE A 57 -5.10 -1.21 0.21
C ILE A 57 -4.76 -2.42 1.07
N VAL A 58 -5.57 -2.72 2.07
CA VAL A 58 -5.31 -3.86 2.93
C VAL A 58 -5.54 -5.17 2.19
N GLU A 59 -6.63 -5.29 1.45
CA GLU A 59 -6.89 -6.45 0.57
C GLU A 59 -5.71 -6.66 -0.40
N ALA A 60 -5.21 -5.57 -0.99
CA ALA A 60 -4.03 -5.62 -1.84
C ALA A 60 -2.81 -6.13 -1.05
N MET A 61 -2.49 -5.54 0.11
CA MET A 61 -1.33 -5.94 0.91
C MET A 61 -1.39 -7.37 1.45
N VAL A 62 -2.57 -7.90 1.80
CA VAL A 62 -2.73 -9.29 2.24
C VAL A 62 -2.12 -10.24 1.21
N ARG A 63 -2.32 -10.01 -0.09
CA ARG A 63 -1.78 -10.91 -1.13
C ARG A 63 -0.25 -10.95 -1.19
N HIS A 64 0.43 -9.91 -0.69
CA HIS A 64 1.90 -9.80 -0.72
C HIS A 64 2.58 -10.04 0.63
N LEU A 65 1.81 -10.23 1.71
CA LEU A 65 2.36 -10.48 3.04
C LEU A 65 2.66 -11.97 3.26
N ARG A 66 3.65 -12.27 4.13
CA ARG A 66 3.91 -13.66 4.58
C ARG A 66 2.66 -14.25 5.26
N PRO A 67 2.43 -15.57 5.20
CA PRO A 67 1.20 -16.21 5.71
C PRO A 67 0.84 -15.85 7.16
N SER A 68 1.84 -15.68 8.03
CA SER A 68 1.64 -15.28 9.43
C SER A 68 1.10 -13.85 9.58
N LYS A 69 1.57 -12.91 8.75
CA LYS A 69 1.07 -11.53 8.70
C LYS A 69 -0.27 -11.44 7.96
N GLN A 70 -0.51 -12.28 6.95
CA GLN A 70 -1.81 -12.37 6.27
C GLN A 70 -2.93 -12.76 7.23
N ARG A 71 -2.71 -13.78 8.07
CA ARG A 71 -3.71 -14.22 9.05
C ARG A 71 -4.04 -13.09 10.03
N LYS A 72 -3.00 -12.45 10.60
CA LYS A 72 -3.19 -11.32 11.52
C LYS A 72 -3.96 -10.17 10.85
N LEU A 73 -3.61 -9.82 9.61
CA LEU A 73 -4.25 -8.73 8.87
C LEU A 73 -5.72 -9.03 8.54
N ARG A 74 -6.05 -10.26 8.16
CA ARG A 74 -7.44 -10.70 7.91
C ARG A 74 -8.28 -10.71 9.18
N GLU A 75 -7.72 -11.20 10.29
CA GLU A 75 -8.39 -11.15 11.61
C GLU A 75 -8.66 -9.70 12.03
N LEU A 76 -7.67 -8.81 11.85
CA LEU A 76 -7.79 -7.38 12.14
C LEU A 76 -8.87 -6.69 11.30
N HIS A 77 -8.94 -7.07 10.02
CA HIS A 77 -9.92 -6.56 9.06
C HIS A 77 -11.34 -7.06 9.29
N ALA A 78 -11.51 -8.30 9.75
CA ALA A 78 -12.82 -8.88 10.01
C ALA A 78 -13.57 -8.18 11.16
N VAL A 79 -12.84 -7.51 12.06
CA VAL A 79 -13.43 -6.95 13.27
C VAL A 79 -13.84 -5.48 13.12
N ILE A 80 -13.35 -4.73 12.12
CA ILE A 80 -13.51 -3.26 11.93
C ILE A 80 -13.99 -2.55 13.20
N ALA A 81 -13.22 -2.70 14.27
CA ALA A 81 -13.39 -1.98 15.50
C ALA A 81 -12.27 -0.95 15.54
N LYS A 82 -12.63 0.27 15.90
CA LYS A 82 -11.74 1.44 16.01
C LYS A 82 -10.43 1.14 16.76
N ASP A 83 -10.46 0.14 17.65
CA ASP A 83 -9.36 -0.31 18.50
C ASP A 83 -8.19 -0.94 17.73
N TYR A 84 -8.40 -1.38 16.49
CA TYR A 84 -7.39 -2.09 15.69
C TYR A 84 -6.73 -1.24 14.60
N MET A 85 -7.16 0.02 14.42
CA MET A 85 -6.61 0.91 13.40
C MET A 85 -5.12 1.19 13.63
N ALA A 86 -4.67 1.29 14.89
CA ALA A 86 -3.26 1.53 15.19
C ALA A 86 -2.35 0.35 14.76
N GLU A 87 -2.83 -0.89 14.93
CA GLU A 87 -2.10 -2.07 14.46
C GLU A 87 -2.11 -2.17 12.93
N LEU A 88 -3.20 -1.73 12.30
CA LEU A 88 -3.31 -1.67 10.85
C LEU A 88 -2.34 -0.63 10.27
N ASP A 89 -2.29 0.56 10.87
CA ASP A 89 -1.40 1.65 10.49
C ASP A 89 0.07 1.22 10.56
N GLU A 90 0.46 0.45 11.58
CA GLU A 90 1.83 -0.06 11.70
C GLU A 90 2.24 -0.95 10.52
N ILE A 91 1.29 -1.59 9.85
CA ILE A 91 1.53 -2.46 8.71
C ILE A 91 1.40 -1.67 7.40
N VAL A 92 0.28 -0.97 7.23
CA VAL A 92 -0.14 -0.37 5.95
C VAL A 92 0.54 0.97 5.69
N ALA A 93 0.75 1.80 6.71
CA ALA A 93 1.24 3.15 6.52
C ALA A 93 2.75 3.24 6.25
N LYS A 94 3.48 2.10 6.27
CA LYS A 94 4.93 2.05 6.07
C LYS A 94 5.35 2.48 4.66
N GLU A 95 4.62 2.04 3.65
CA GLU A 95 4.94 2.35 2.26
C GLU A 95 3.71 2.35 1.37
N CYS A 96 3.79 3.09 0.25
CA CYS A 96 2.73 3.07 -0.75
C CYS A 96 2.77 1.74 -1.53
N PHE A 97 1.62 1.08 -1.66
CA PHE A 97 1.48 -0.16 -2.42
C PHE A 97 1.99 -0.08 -3.87
N LEU A 98 1.88 1.09 -4.51
CA LEU A 98 2.24 1.29 -5.93
C LEU A 98 3.66 1.83 -6.15
N CYS A 99 4.29 2.41 -5.12
CA CYS A 99 5.59 3.08 -5.25
C CYS A 99 6.67 2.52 -4.32
N GLY A 100 6.31 1.62 -3.41
CA GLY A 100 7.21 1.00 -2.46
C GLY A 100 7.69 -0.38 -2.91
N ASP A 101 8.35 -1.07 -1.99
CA ASP A 101 8.95 -2.39 -2.20
C ASP A 101 7.88 -3.45 -2.45
N THR A 102 6.67 -3.30 -1.88
CA THR A 102 5.55 -4.21 -2.16
C THR A 102 5.28 -4.36 -3.66
N MET A 103 5.38 -3.28 -4.45
CA MET A 103 5.21 -3.35 -5.90
C MET A 103 6.35 -4.14 -6.57
N ILE A 104 7.59 -3.96 -6.11
CA ILE A 104 8.74 -4.72 -6.62
C ILE A 104 8.57 -6.20 -6.30
N ASN A 105 8.20 -6.53 -5.07
CA ASN A 105 7.99 -7.92 -4.65
C ASN A 105 6.80 -8.59 -5.36
N SER A 106 5.89 -7.81 -5.96
CA SER A 106 4.78 -8.35 -6.74
C SER A 106 5.20 -8.98 -8.07
N ILE A 107 6.38 -8.62 -8.61
CA ILE A 107 6.84 -9.15 -9.91
C ILE A 107 7.13 -10.65 -9.87
N GLU A 108 7.48 -11.18 -8.69
CA GLU A 108 7.78 -12.59 -8.48
C GLU A 108 6.51 -13.42 -8.27
N ILE A 109 5.36 -12.76 -8.10
CA ILE A 109 4.10 -13.45 -7.84
C ILE A 109 3.45 -13.79 -9.20
N PRO A 110 3.10 -15.07 -9.42
CA PRO A 110 2.36 -15.46 -10.60
C PRO A 110 1.06 -14.66 -10.73
N PHE A 111 0.72 -14.23 -11.95
CA PHE A 111 -0.55 -13.56 -12.22
C PHE A 111 -1.77 -14.45 -11.94
N VAL A 112 -1.58 -15.77 -12.01
CA VAL A 112 -2.61 -16.79 -11.76
C VAL A 112 -2.30 -17.46 -10.42
N GLY A 113 -3.21 -17.33 -9.46
CA GLY A 113 -3.10 -17.99 -8.17
C GLY A 113 -3.25 -19.51 -8.27
N ASP A 114 -2.81 -20.23 -7.23
CA ASP A 114 -2.96 -21.70 -7.16
C ASP A 114 -4.44 -22.14 -7.25
N ASP A 115 -5.34 -21.31 -6.74
CA ASP A 115 -6.80 -21.46 -6.77
C ASP A 115 -7.42 -21.21 -8.15
N GLU A 116 -6.70 -20.51 -9.03
CA GLU A 116 -7.16 -20.18 -10.39
C GLU A 116 -6.52 -21.08 -11.45
N LYS A 117 -5.62 -22.00 -11.07
CA LYS A 117 -4.91 -22.89 -12.01
C LYS A 117 -5.83 -23.78 -12.82
N GLU A 118 -6.86 -24.35 -12.18
CA GLU A 118 -7.84 -25.20 -12.88
C GLU A 118 -8.68 -24.40 -13.87
N LEU A 119 -9.07 -23.18 -13.50
CA LEU A 119 -9.78 -22.27 -14.39
C LEU A 119 -8.90 -21.84 -15.57
N ALA A 120 -7.64 -21.49 -15.33
CA ALA A 120 -6.69 -21.13 -16.38
C ALA A 120 -6.45 -22.30 -17.35
N ALA A 121 -6.31 -23.53 -16.84
CA ALA A 121 -6.17 -24.72 -17.66
C ALA A 121 -7.41 -24.99 -18.54
N SER A 122 -8.61 -24.61 -18.08
CA SER A 122 -9.84 -24.77 -18.87
C SER A 122 -9.91 -23.88 -20.12
N TRP A 123 -8.99 -22.91 -20.27
CA TRP A 123 -8.92 -21.99 -21.41
C TRP A 123 -7.87 -22.41 -22.45
N GLU A 124 -7.15 -23.52 -22.23
CA GLU A 124 -6.27 -24.09 -23.24
C GLU A 124 -7.13 -24.74 -24.36
N LEU A 125 -7.08 -24.13 -25.56
CA LEU A 125 -7.76 -24.58 -26.78
C LEU A 125 -7.07 -25.78 -27.44
#